data_AF-G9ITH9-F1
#
_entry.id   AF-G9ITH9-F1
#
_cell.length_a   1.000
_cell.length_b   1.000
_cell.length_c   1.000
_cell.angle_alpha   90.00
_cell.angle_beta   90.00
_cell.angle_gamma   90.00
#
_symmetry.space_group_name_H-M   'P 1'
#
loop_
_entity.id
_entity.type
_entity.pdbx_description
1 polymer ?
#
loop_
_entity_poly.entity_id
_entity_poly.type
_entity_poly.pdbx_seq_one_letter_code
_entity_poly.pdbx_strand_id
1 'polypeptide(L)'
;YFEGDWKERGTVEKTGFIIFAGSPDGVMDEFHNPYAYNLFRLDTQGGHVTERITGHVLSGIEFPSINTTIDQITYNISSNFDPTTTPDGNILFSSTQANGSRAGGKGRVMLCVDNWDGAYPRPIYGNCEGEVGGASGRSQAKITFGDRRLVYVESPYMNWGVGQLASVSWDAPYNKTYERLTKDDGGLYRSPYPLPDDRMLVSYAERGDFGIYWFDFKNGKAGELVHNDPEWNDHQPAPIYVKYRPRWINTFTAGKNFGVTTVTYQPFDQVKVEGYPHSWATWICFDTTLTDIPVGPYPHQKAKDTKRGDVKAVRIVEGTQCVEPDASRFKVGAGSHLLGGCRSSSNSGTAFQQRRIIGYQYVEDDGSVVTSQTADTPYYIQNLDERGMAVQTALVWAYLRPYHGRICSGCHDGSYRGRAFQNQHAKALYNWWYDDR
;
A
#
# COMPACT_ATOMS: atom_id res chain seq x y z
N TYR A 1 34.11 15.73 8.10
CA TYR A 1 34.78 15.29 6.86
C TYR A 1 35.04 13.81 7.00
N PHE A 2 34.14 12.96 6.49
CA PHE A 2 34.42 11.53 6.35
C PHE A 2 35.08 11.35 4.99
N GLU A 3 36.41 11.32 4.97
CA GLU A 3 37.17 10.80 3.83
C GLU A 3 37.08 9.27 3.87
N GLY A 4 35.89 8.74 3.57
CA GLY A 4 35.77 7.34 3.19
C GLY A 4 36.55 7.13 1.91
N ASP A 5 37.34 6.06 1.84
CA ASP A 5 38.17 5.70 0.70
C ASP A 5 37.25 5.13 -0.42
N TRP A 6 36.43 6.01 -1.03
CA TRP A 6 35.46 5.67 -2.08
C TRP A 6 36.20 5.16 -3.32
N LYS A 7 35.96 3.90 -3.69
CA LYS A 7 36.64 3.23 -4.79
C LYS A 7 35.63 2.54 -5.69
N GLU A 8 35.87 2.61 -6.99
CA GLU A 8 35.13 1.83 -7.97
C GLU A 8 35.46 0.34 -7.80
N ARG A 9 34.43 -0.51 -7.76
CA ARG A 9 34.57 -1.97 -7.65
C ARG A 9 33.74 -2.64 -8.74
N GLY A 10 34.34 -2.81 -9.91
CA GLY A 10 33.72 -3.51 -11.04
C GLY A 10 32.56 -2.76 -11.70
N THR A 11 31.82 -3.46 -12.54
CA THR A 11 30.66 -2.94 -13.28
C THR A 11 29.53 -3.96 -13.25
N VAL A 12 28.31 -3.50 -13.50
CA VAL A 12 27.11 -4.34 -13.60
C VAL A 12 26.25 -3.89 -14.77
N GLU A 13 25.59 -4.83 -15.45
CA GLU A 13 24.65 -4.51 -16.51
C GLU A 13 23.42 -3.77 -15.94
N LYS A 14 22.98 -2.71 -16.62
CA LYS A 14 21.92 -1.82 -16.13
C LYS A 14 20.55 -2.20 -16.70
N THR A 15 20.08 -3.38 -16.32
CA THR A 15 18.77 -3.94 -16.74
C THR A 15 17.61 -3.38 -15.91
N GLY A 16 17.84 -3.04 -14.64
CA GLY A 16 16.85 -2.46 -13.73
C GLY A 16 16.21 -3.48 -12.78
N PHE A 17 15.04 -3.14 -12.27
CA PHE A 17 14.26 -3.96 -11.33
C PHE A 17 12.95 -4.43 -11.96
N ILE A 18 12.45 -5.56 -11.46
CA ILE A 18 11.08 -6.01 -11.72
C ILE A 18 10.27 -5.81 -10.44
N ILE A 19 9.12 -5.13 -10.53
CA ILE A 19 8.16 -5.02 -9.43
C ILE A 19 6.99 -5.94 -9.72
N PHE A 20 6.66 -6.83 -8.79
CA PHE A 20 5.60 -7.82 -8.97
C PHE A 20 4.81 -8.05 -7.69
N ALA A 21 3.59 -8.57 -7.82
CA ALA A 21 2.78 -9.01 -6.69
C ALA A 21 2.95 -10.53 -6.50
N GLY A 22 3.14 -10.97 -5.26
CA GLY A 22 3.28 -12.39 -4.91
C GLY A 22 2.63 -12.68 -3.56
N SER A 23 2.18 -13.92 -3.36
CA SER A 23 1.64 -14.43 -2.09
C SER A 23 2.45 -15.66 -1.68
N PRO A 24 2.77 -15.83 -0.39
CA PRO A 24 3.22 -17.12 0.12
C PRO A 24 2.06 -18.13 0.12
N ASP A 25 2.39 -19.41 0.21
CA ASP A 25 1.42 -20.49 0.40
C ASP A 25 1.02 -20.64 1.87
N GLY A 26 -0.15 -21.22 2.12
CA GLY A 26 -0.60 -21.59 3.47
C GLY A 26 -0.99 -20.42 4.38
N VAL A 27 -1.15 -19.22 3.82
CA VAL A 27 -1.61 -18.02 4.54
C VAL A 27 -3.06 -17.69 4.21
N MET A 28 -3.73 -17.00 5.13
CA MET A 28 -5.07 -16.46 4.91
C MET A 28 -5.13 -14.94 5.08
N ASP A 29 -5.76 -14.23 4.14
CA ASP A 29 -6.04 -12.79 4.30
C ASP A 29 -7.14 -12.49 5.34
N GLU A 30 -7.47 -11.21 5.50
CA GLU A 30 -8.50 -10.72 6.44
C GLU A 30 -9.94 -11.13 6.08
N PHE A 31 -10.16 -11.74 4.91
CA PHE A 31 -11.42 -12.37 4.50
C PHE A 31 -11.37 -13.90 4.56
N HIS A 32 -10.25 -14.47 5.03
CA HIS A 32 -9.96 -15.89 5.07
C HIS A 32 -9.84 -16.56 3.68
N ASN A 33 -9.49 -15.77 2.65
CA ASN A 33 -9.07 -16.34 1.37
C ASN A 33 -7.69 -16.97 1.53
N PRO A 34 -7.36 -18.07 0.81
CA PRO A 34 -6.10 -18.80 0.95
C PRO A 34 -4.92 -18.13 0.23
N TYR A 35 -4.84 -16.80 0.28
CA TYR A 35 -3.79 -15.99 -0.31
C TYR A 35 -3.72 -14.62 0.38
N ALA A 36 -2.54 -14.01 0.42
CA ALA A 36 -2.32 -12.65 0.90
C ALA A 36 -1.19 -12.00 0.08
N TYR A 37 -1.55 -11.35 -1.02
CA TYR A 37 -0.58 -10.78 -1.96
C TYR A 37 0.12 -9.55 -1.37
N ASN A 38 1.41 -9.43 -1.62
CA ASN A 38 2.20 -8.23 -1.36
C ASN A 38 3.10 -7.92 -2.56
N LEU A 39 3.65 -6.71 -2.61
CA LEU A 39 4.58 -6.33 -3.67
C LEU A 39 6.02 -6.65 -3.26
N PHE A 40 6.79 -7.05 -4.25
CA PHE A 40 8.21 -7.37 -4.17
C PHE A 40 8.98 -6.57 -5.21
N ARG A 41 10.18 -6.14 -4.86
CA ARG A 41 11.19 -5.68 -5.83
C ARG A 41 12.17 -6.81 -6.09
N LEU A 42 12.50 -7.02 -7.36
CA LEU A 42 13.42 -8.05 -7.82
C LEU A 42 14.61 -7.40 -8.52
N ASP A 43 15.80 -7.68 -8.00
CA ASP A 43 17.07 -7.37 -8.64
C ASP A 43 17.38 -8.42 -9.72
N THR A 44 17.59 -7.96 -10.94
CA THR A 44 17.77 -8.81 -12.12
C THR A 44 19.22 -9.28 -12.34
N GLN A 45 20.15 -8.82 -11.49
CA GLN A 45 21.58 -9.10 -11.57
C GLN A 45 22.08 -9.67 -10.23
N GLY A 46 21.33 -10.60 -9.63
CA GLY A 46 21.74 -11.28 -8.40
C GLY A 46 21.93 -10.37 -7.18
N GLY A 47 21.34 -9.18 -7.18
CA GLY A 47 21.51 -8.19 -6.10
C GLY A 47 22.49 -7.06 -6.45
N HIS A 48 23.20 -7.14 -7.57
CA HIS A 48 24.24 -6.18 -7.93
C HIS A 48 23.69 -4.87 -8.54
N VAL A 49 22.42 -4.81 -8.97
CA VAL A 49 21.79 -3.51 -9.30
C VAL A 49 21.60 -2.68 -8.03
N THR A 50 21.18 -3.33 -6.93
CA THR A 50 21.11 -2.71 -5.60
C THR A 50 22.50 -2.33 -5.12
N GLU A 51 23.50 -3.20 -5.26
CA GLU A 51 24.88 -2.88 -4.89
C GLU A 51 25.41 -1.65 -5.61
N ARG A 52 25.10 -1.51 -6.90
CA ARG A 52 25.43 -0.29 -7.65
C ARG A 52 24.79 0.97 -7.07
N ILE A 53 23.60 0.88 -6.47
CA ILE A 53 22.84 2.02 -5.95
C ILE A 53 23.19 2.33 -4.49
N THR A 54 23.41 1.31 -3.67
CA THR A 54 23.56 1.44 -2.22
C THR A 54 24.98 1.14 -1.74
N GLY A 55 25.76 0.37 -2.48
CA GLY A 55 27.06 -0.17 -2.05
C GLY A 55 27.00 -1.55 -1.39
N HIS A 56 25.82 -2.21 -1.37
CA HIS A 56 25.67 -3.59 -0.88
C HIS A 56 24.59 -4.34 -1.69
N VAL A 57 24.79 -5.64 -1.91
CA VAL A 57 23.79 -6.49 -2.59
C VAL A 57 22.42 -6.45 -1.91
N LEU A 58 21.35 -6.67 -2.67
CA LEU A 58 19.99 -6.72 -2.14
C LEU A 58 19.87 -7.82 -1.07
N SER A 59 19.38 -7.47 0.12
CA SER A 59 19.05 -8.41 1.19
C SER A 59 17.58 -8.82 1.11
N GLY A 60 17.33 -10.13 1.11
CA GLY A 60 15.99 -10.69 0.99
C GLY A 60 16.01 -12.20 0.76
N ILE A 61 15.21 -12.69 -0.17
CA ILE A 61 15.27 -14.08 -0.64
C ILE A 61 16.08 -14.12 -1.93
N GLU A 62 17.19 -14.85 -1.89
CA GLU A 62 18.09 -15.01 -3.04
C GLU A 62 17.68 -16.23 -3.88
N PHE A 63 17.79 -16.10 -5.21
CA PHE A 63 17.62 -17.18 -6.17
C PHE A 63 18.89 -17.33 -7.03
N PRO A 64 19.97 -17.93 -6.50
CA PRO A 64 21.25 -18.02 -7.20
C PRO A 64 21.16 -18.77 -8.53
N SER A 65 20.29 -19.79 -8.63
CA SER A 65 20.12 -20.61 -9.85
C SER A 65 19.64 -19.83 -11.07
N ILE A 66 18.99 -18.69 -10.86
CA ILE A 66 18.50 -17.79 -11.91
C ILE A 66 19.09 -16.38 -11.81
N ASN A 67 20.12 -16.20 -10.97
CA ASN A 67 20.82 -14.93 -10.76
C ASN A 67 19.89 -13.74 -10.42
N THR A 68 18.97 -13.93 -9.47
CA THR A 68 18.06 -12.86 -9.01
C THR A 68 17.91 -12.85 -7.51
N THR A 69 17.46 -11.72 -6.96
CA THR A 69 17.16 -11.55 -5.54
C THR A 69 15.89 -10.75 -5.37
N ILE A 70 15.02 -11.14 -4.43
CA ILE A 70 13.76 -10.43 -4.14
C ILE A 70 13.74 -9.86 -2.72
N ASP A 71 13.13 -8.69 -2.58
CA ASP A 71 12.86 -8.01 -1.30
C ASP A 71 11.38 -7.63 -1.23
N GLN A 72 10.73 -7.92 -0.10
CA GLN A 72 9.32 -7.56 0.12
C GLN A 72 9.25 -6.08 0.46
N ILE A 73 8.43 -5.33 -0.29
CA ILE A 73 8.33 -3.87 -0.14
C ILE A 73 7.01 -3.44 0.50
N THR A 74 5.96 -4.26 0.44
CA THR A 74 4.71 -3.99 1.16
C THR A 74 4.40 -5.09 2.16
N TYR A 75 3.81 -4.72 3.31
CA TYR A 75 3.52 -5.64 4.41
C TYR A 75 2.05 -5.60 4.83
N ASN A 76 1.14 -5.48 3.86
CA ASN A 76 -0.29 -5.52 4.14
C ASN A 76 -0.71 -6.96 4.50
N ILE A 77 -1.63 -7.13 5.45
CA ILE A 77 -2.18 -8.47 5.82
C ILE A 77 -3.17 -8.95 4.76
N SER A 78 -3.83 -8.00 4.11
CA SER A 78 -4.63 -8.22 2.91
C SER A 78 -3.81 -8.02 1.63
N SER A 79 -4.44 -8.27 0.49
CA SER A 79 -3.76 -8.28 -0.80
C SER A 79 -3.44 -6.87 -1.35
N ASN A 80 -2.19 -6.65 -1.76
CA ASN A 80 -1.74 -5.57 -2.66
C ASN A 80 -1.40 -6.17 -4.03
N PHE A 81 -1.89 -5.57 -5.11
CA PHE A 81 -1.84 -6.17 -6.45
C PHE A 81 -1.90 -5.13 -7.58
N ASP A 82 -1.68 -5.57 -8.82
CA ASP A 82 -1.65 -4.76 -10.04
C ASP A 82 -0.67 -3.56 -10.01
N PRO A 83 0.64 -3.78 -9.70
CA PRO A 83 1.61 -2.70 -9.73
C PRO A 83 1.84 -2.16 -11.15
N THR A 84 1.96 -0.84 -11.26
CA THR A 84 2.37 -0.11 -12.46
C THR A 84 3.13 1.16 -12.08
N THR A 85 3.78 1.81 -13.04
CA THR A 85 4.56 3.04 -12.79
C THR A 85 3.71 4.30 -12.88
N THR A 86 4.00 5.28 -12.01
CA THR A 86 3.43 6.63 -12.07
C THR A 86 4.29 7.57 -12.94
N PRO A 87 3.75 8.72 -13.40
CA PRO A 87 4.53 9.74 -14.11
C PRO A 87 5.69 10.33 -13.28
N ASP A 88 5.62 10.25 -11.96
CA ASP A 88 6.63 10.74 -11.04
C ASP A 88 7.59 9.65 -10.51
N GLY A 89 7.56 8.44 -11.07
CA GLY A 89 8.55 7.39 -10.79
C GLY A 89 8.29 6.55 -9.54
N ASN A 90 7.05 6.52 -9.06
CA ASN A 90 6.57 5.67 -7.99
C ASN A 90 5.78 4.48 -8.55
N ILE A 91 5.36 3.58 -7.65
CA ILE A 91 4.55 2.41 -7.97
C ILE A 91 3.10 2.69 -7.59
N LEU A 92 2.20 2.71 -8.57
CA LEU A 92 0.76 2.71 -8.41
C LEU A 92 0.25 1.28 -8.35
N PHE A 93 -0.67 0.99 -7.44
CA PHE A 93 -1.25 -0.34 -7.29
C PHE A 93 -2.61 -0.28 -6.57
N SER A 94 -3.29 -1.42 -6.54
CA SER A 94 -4.51 -1.62 -5.76
C SER A 94 -4.20 -2.27 -4.42
N SER A 95 -4.80 -1.75 -3.35
CA SER A 95 -4.62 -2.26 -1.99
C SER A 95 -5.95 -2.60 -1.34
N THR A 96 -6.09 -3.85 -0.90
CA THR A 96 -7.23 -4.33 -0.13
C THR A 96 -7.07 -3.96 1.32
N GLN A 97 -8.09 -3.31 1.85
CA GLN A 97 -8.01 -2.54 3.06
C GLN A 97 -9.15 -3.00 3.97
N ALA A 98 -8.89 -4.05 4.78
CA ALA A 98 -9.90 -4.89 5.42
C ALA A 98 -9.76 -5.04 6.96
N ASN A 99 -8.85 -4.28 7.60
CA ASN A 99 -8.59 -4.29 9.05
C ASN A 99 -9.85 -4.14 9.92
N GLY A 100 -10.26 -5.26 10.52
CA GLY A 100 -11.35 -5.33 11.48
C GLY A 100 -12.71 -4.96 10.89
N SER A 101 -13.48 -4.17 11.63
CA SER A 101 -14.84 -3.76 11.26
C SER A 101 -14.91 -2.52 10.35
N ARG A 102 -13.79 -2.07 9.79
CA ARG A 102 -13.72 -0.87 8.96
C ARG A 102 -14.69 -0.91 7.76
N ALA A 103 -15.13 0.27 7.34
CA ALA A 103 -16.04 0.45 6.20
C ALA A 103 -17.28 -0.48 6.28
N GLY A 104 -17.97 -0.47 7.44
CA GLY A 104 -19.15 -1.30 7.68
C GLY A 104 -18.86 -2.80 7.70
N GLY A 105 -17.66 -3.19 8.13
CA GLY A 105 -17.20 -4.59 8.16
C GLY A 105 -16.82 -5.17 6.80
N LYS A 106 -17.00 -4.43 5.71
CA LYS A 106 -16.75 -4.92 4.34
C LYS A 106 -15.34 -4.62 3.83
N GLY A 107 -14.62 -3.66 4.43
CA GLY A 107 -13.38 -3.15 3.86
C GLY A 107 -13.59 -2.39 2.55
N ARG A 108 -12.49 -2.00 1.90
CA ARG A 108 -12.47 -1.38 0.56
C ARG A 108 -11.25 -1.85 -0.22
N VAL A 109 -11.28 -1.69 -1.55
CA VAL A 109 -10.08 -1.78 -2.40
C VAL A 109 -9.76 -0.38 -2.89
N MET A 110 -8.64 0.18 -2.44
CA MET A 110 -8.21 1.53 -2.81
C MET A 110 -7.17 1.50 -3.92
N LEU A 111 -7.08 2.61 -4.65
CA LEU A 111 -5.91 2.93 -5.48
C LEU A 111 -4.93 3.73 -4.63
N CYS A 112 -3.68 3.32 -4.62
CA CYS A 112 -2.63 3.94 -3.83
C CYS A 112 -1.29 3.91 -4.56
N VAL A 113 -0.33 4.68 -4.04
CA VAL A 113 1.04 4.66 -4.55
C VAL A 113 2.03 4.47 -3.41
N ASP A 114 3.20 3.95 -3.75
CA ASP A 114 4.34 3.81 -2.86
C ASP A 114 5.64 3.96 -3.65
N ASN A 115 6.75 4.24 -2.96
CA ASN A 115 8.07 4.13 -3.56
C ASN A 115 8.37 2.66 -3.92
N TRP A 116 9.30 2.47 -4.86
CA TRP A 116 9.69 1.13 -5.33
C TRP A 116 10.40 0.28 -4.26
N ASP A 117 10.78 0.89 -3.14
CA ASP A 117 11.31 0.24 -1.94
C ASP A 117 10.32 0.23 -0.78
N GLY A 118 9.08 0.69 -0.94
CA GLY A 118 8.07 0.63 0.12
C GLY A 118 8.22 1.68 1.22
N ALA A 119 8.98 2.75 0.98
CA ALA A 119 9.29 3.75 1.99
C ALA A 119 8.11 4.69 2.34
N TYR A 120 7.18 4.93 1.41
CA TYR A 120 6.15 5.96 1.57
C TYR A 120 4.81 5.62 0.92
N PRO A 121 4.10 4.57 1.41
CA PRO A 121 2.78 4.24 0.90
C PRO A 121 1.77 5.34 1.23
N ARG A 122 1.00 5.81 0.24
CA ARG A 122 -0.03 6.84 0.42
C ARG A 122 -1.27 6.58 -0.44
N PRO A 123 -2.48 6.87 0.08
CA PRO A 123 -3.72 6.69 -0.68
C PRO A 123 -3.82 7.69 -1.84
N ILE A 124 -4.43 7.25 -2.95
CA ILE A 124 -4.82 8.10 -4.07
C ILE A 124 -6.34 8.28 -4.09
N TYR A 125 -7.11 7.19 -4.13
CA TYR A 125 -8.57 7.26 -4.23
C TYR A 125 -9.27 5.97 -3.80
N GLY A 126 -10.48 6.07 -3.24
CA GLY A 126 -11.41 4.97 -2.98
C GLY A 126 -11.38 4.39 -1.56
N ASN A 127 -10.61 4.97 -0.64
CA ASN A 127 -10.44 4.45 0.72
C ASN A 127 -11.25 5.22 1.77
N CYS A 128 -11.50 6.51 1.55
CA CYS A 128 -12.02 7.44 2.56
C CYS A 128 -13.55 7.59 2.49
N GLU A 129 -14.18 7.99 3.59
CA GLU A 129 -15.62 8.28 3.61
C GLU A 129 -15.99 9.37 2.59
N GLY A 130 -17.16 9.24 1.96
CA GLY A 130 -17.61 10.16 0.91
C GLY A 130 -17.00 9.96 -0.48
N GLU A 131 -15.94 9.16 -0.65
CA GLU A 131 -15.40 8.83 -1.99
C GLU A 131 -16.32 7.87 -2.78
N VAL A 132 -16.36 8.01 -4.11
CA VAL A 132 -17.26 7.26 -5.00
C VAL A 132 -16.82 5.79 -5.13
N GLY A 133 -17.79 4.92 -5.41
CA GLY A 133 -17.59 3.49 -5.69
C GLY A 133 -17.72 2.57 -4.48
N GLY A 134 -17.72 3.08 -3.25
CA GLY A 134 -18.01 2.26 -2.05
C GLY A 134 -17.17 0.97 -1.97
N ALA A 135 -17.84 -0.18 -1.93
CA ALA A 135 -17.24 -1.51 -1.83
C ALA A 135 -16.89 -2.16 -3.19
N SER A 136 -17.07 -1.45 -4.31
CA SER A 136 -16.60 -1.89 -5.62
C SER A 136 -15.10 -2.22 -5.58
N GLY A 137 -14.70 -3.24 -6.35
CA GLY A 137 -13.29 -3.53 -6.57
C GLY A 137 -12.70 -2.49 -7.51
N ARG A 138 -11.43 -2.14 -7.29
CA ARG A 138 -10.67 -1.21 -8.14
C ARG A 138 -9.39 -1.91 -8.54
N SER A 139 -9.25 -2.28 -9.81
CA SER A 139 -8.13 -3.10 -10.29
C SER A 139 -7.60 -2.59 -11.63
N GLN A 140 -6.44 -3.11 -12.04
CA GLN A 140 -5.84 -2.91 -13.36
C GLN A 140 -5.66 -1.43 -13.73
N ALA A 141 -5.34 -0.61 -12.72
CA ALA A 141 -5.24 0.83 -12.89
C ALA A 141 -4.04 1.20 -13.76
N LYS A 142 -4.23 2.14 -14.68
CA LYS A 142 -3.18 2.75 -15.52
C LYS A 142 -3.45 4.24 -15.69
N ILE A 143 -2.45 4.98 -16.16
CA ILE A 143 -2.53 6.43 -16.32
C ILE A 143 -2.44 6.78 -17.80
N THR A 144 -3.37 7.58 -18.31
CA THR A 144 -3.32 8.15 -19.67
C THR A 144 -2.22 9.20 -19.77
N PHE A 145 -1.71 9.43 -20.98
CA PHE A 145 -0.56 10.32 -21.19
C PHE A 145 -0.97 11.78 -21.40
N GLY A 146 -1.92 12.05 -22.30
CA GLY A 146 -2.31 13.42 -22.64
C GLY A 146 -3.00 14.16 -21.49
N ASP A 147 -4.10 13.60 -20.96
CA ASP A 147 -4.94 14.25 -19.95
C ASP A 147 -4.69 13.77 -18.51
N ARG A 148 -3.71 12.87 -18.31
CA ARG A 148 -3.26 12.37 -17.00
C ARG A 148 -4.40 11.88 -16.11
N ARG A 149 -5.24 11.01 -16.65
CA ARG A 149 -6.31 10.33 -15.93
C ARG A 149 -5.87 8.94 -15.49
N LEU A 150 -6.13 8.64 -14.23
CA LEU A 150 -6.05 7.30 -13.67
C LEU A 150 -7.29 6.53 -14.10
N VAL A 151 -7.16 5.64 -15.08
CA VAL A 151 -8.20 4.76 -15.59
C VAL A 151 -8.09 3.40 -14.91
N TYR A 152 -9.20 2.85 -14.42
CA TYR A 152 -9.20 1.58 -13.70
C TYR A 152 -10.50 0.80 -13.96
N VAL A 153 -10.44 -0.51 -13.72
CA VAL A 153 -11.63 -1.38 -13.72
C VAL A 153 -12.34 -1.22 -12.38
N GLU A 154 -13.58 -0.74 -12.42
CA GLU A 154 -14.48 -0.65 -11.29
C GLU A 154 -15.46 -1.82 -11.32
N SER A 155 -15.20 -2.84 -10.50
CA SER A 155 -15.99 -4.07 -10.48
C SER A 155 -17.13 -3.98 -9.46
N PRO A 156 -18.33 -4.49 -9.78
CA PRO A 156 -19.47 -4.46 -8.86
C PRO A 156 -19.24 -5.29 -7.59
N TYR A 157 -18.36 -6.29 -7.65
CA TYR A 157 -17.93 -7.12 -6.53
C TYR A 157 -16.45 -6.90 -6.26
N MET A 158 -16.08 -6.80 -4.98
CA MET A 158 -14.72 -6.48 -4.53
C MET A 158 -13.64 -7.42 -5.09
N ASN A 159 -13.98 -8.69 -5.28
CA ASN A 159 -13.07 -9.76 -5.72
C ASN A 159 -13.14 -10.05 -7.23
N TRP A 160 -13.86 -9.25 -8.02
CA TRP A 160 -13.93 -9.42 -9.47
C TRP A 160 -12.83 -8.63 -10.19
N GLY A 161 -12.24 -9.23 -11.22
CA GLY A 161 -11.27 -8.59 -12.13
C GLY A 161 -11.88 -8.03 -13.41
N VAL A 162 -13.22 -7.96 -13.49
CA VAL A 162 -13.98 -7.44 -14.63
C VAL A 162 -15.08 -6.51 -14.12
N GLY A 163 -15.46 -5.51 -14.91
CA GLY A 163 -16.42 -4.51 -14.46
C GLY A 163 -16.62 -3.40 -15.47
N GLN A 164 -16.95 -2.22 -14.97
CA GLN A 164 -17.04 -1.00 -15.76
C GLN A 164 -15.69 -0.29 -15.75
N LEU A 165 -15.48 0.69 -16.62
CA LEU A 165 -14.29 1.56 -16.55
C LEU A 165 -14.65 2.88 -15.89
N ALA A 166 -13.85 3.25 -14.90
CA ALA A 166 -13.93 4.54 -14.22
C ALA A 166 -12.58 5.25 -14.26
N SER A 167 -12.60 6.55 -14.00
CA SER A 167 -11.39 7.34 -13.94
C SER A 167 -11.47 8.50 -12.95
N VAL A 168 -10.31 8.90 -12.45
CA VAL A 168 -10.08 10.15 -11.71
C VAL A 168 -8.84 10.83 -12.27
N SER A 169 -8.69 12.14 -12.09
CA SER A 169 -7.43 12.81 -12.46
C SER A 169 -6.28 12.30 -11.59
N TRP A 170 -5.12 12.01 -12.18
CA TRP A 170 -3.89 11.73 -11.43
C TRP A 170 -3.42 12.95 -10.64
N ASP A 171 -3.48 14.14 -11.25
CA ASP A 171 -3.00 15.37 -10.63
C ASP A 171 -3.91 15.84 -9.47
N ALA A 172 -5.22 15.54 -9.55
CA ALA A 172 -6.20 15.92 -8.53
C ALA A 172 -7.24 14.81 -8.27
N PRO A 173 -6.86 13.69 -7.62
CA PRO A 173 -7.68 12.49 -7.49
C PRO A 173 -8.80 12.66 -6.46
N TYR A 174 -9.82 13.44 -6.78
CA TYR A 174 -10.96 13.75 -5.92
C TYR A 174 -12.28 13.49 -6.64
N ASN A 175 -13.39 13.41 -5.88
CA ASN A 175 -14.73 13.21 -6.42
C ASN A 175 -15.10 14.15 -7.57
N LYS A 176 -14.66 15.42 -7.51
CA LYS A 176 -14.89 16.41 -8.58
C LYS A 176 -14.30 16.03 -9.94
N THR A 177 -13.33 15.11 -9.96
CA THR A 177 -12.69 14.62 -11.19
C THR A 177 -13.10 13.19 -11.53
N TYR A 178 -13.92 12.56 -10.69
CA TYR A 178 -14.42 11.22 -10.95
C TYR A 178 -15.31 11.21 -12.19
N GLU A 179 -15.10 10.23 -13.05
CA GLU A 179 -15.89 9.99 -14.25
C GLU A 179 -16.04 8.49 -14.47
N ARG A 180 -17.28 8.04 -14.69
CA ARG A 180 -17.54 6.72 -15.25
C ARG A 180 -17.33 6.80 -16.77
N LEU A 181 -16.30 6.12 -17.27
CA LEU A 181 -15.91 6.18 -18.69
C LEU A 181 -16.86 5.39 -19.59
N THR A 182 -17.33 4.23 -19.11
CA THR A 182 -18.26 3.38 -19.86
C THR A 182 -19.70 3.79 -19.61
N LYS A 183 -20.41 4.09 -20.70
CA LYS A 183 -21.80 4.56 -20.70
C LYS A 183 -22.79 3.44 -21.08
N ASP A 184 -22.29 2.33 -21.62
CA ASP A 184 -23.09 1.13 -21.86
C ASP A 184 -23.13 0.25 -20.61
N ASP A 185 -24.34 -0.04 -20.13
CA ASP A 185 -24.55 -0.96 -19.00
C ASP A 185 -24.61 -2.44 -19.44
N GLY A 186 -24.56 -2.71 -20.76
CA GLY A 186 -24.84 -4.02 -21.34
C GLY A 186 -23.66 -4.98 -21.43
N GLY A 187 -22.42 -4.51 -21.29
CA GLY A 187 -21.20 -5.32 -21.44
C GLY A 187 -20.22 -5.17 -20.27
N LEU A 188 -19.23 -6.07 -20.23
CA LEU A 188 -18.15 -6.06 -19.23
C LEU A 188 -16.83 -5.65 -19.86
N TYR A 189 -16.06 -4.85 -19.15
CA TYR A 189 -14.73 -4.39 -19.52
C TYR A 189 -13.67 -4.95 -18.58
N ARG A 190 -12.46 -5.12 -19.11
CA ARG A 190 -11.26 -5.42 -18.31
C ARG A 190 -9.99 -4.94 -19.02
N SER A 191 -8.92 -4.87 -18.24
CA SER A 191 -7.54 -4.66 -18.71
C SER A 191 -7.36 -3.45 -19.64
N PRO A 192 -7.75 -2.24 -19.22
CA PRO A 192 -7.53 -1.04 -20.03
C PRO A 192 -6.03 -0.78 -20.21
N TYR A 193 -5.63 -0.41 -21.42
CA TYR A 193 -4.25 -0.08 -21.77
C TYR A 193 -4.18 1.26 -22.53
N PRO A 194 -3.98 2.39 -21.82
CA PRO A 194 -3.76 3.69 -22.45
C PRO A 194 -2.46 3.73 -23.25
N LEU A 195 -2.47 4.43 -24.38
CA LEU A 195 -1.32 4.66 -25.26
C LEU A 195 -0.88 6.14 -25.24
N PRO A 196 0.40 6.43 -25.56
CA PRO A 196 0.91 7.80 -25.63
C PRO A 196 0.27 8.71 -26.70
N ASP A 197 -0.44 8.12 -27.67
CA ASP A 197 -1.15 8.84 -28.74
C ASP A 197 -2.64 9.06 -28.40
N ASP A 198 -2.98 9.06 -27.11
CA ASP A 198 -4.31 9.25 -26.52
C ASP A 198 -5.37 8.21 -26.92
N ARG A 199 -4.95 7.12 -27.57
CA ARG A 199 -5.79 5.94 -27.75
C ARG A 199 -5.75 5.03 -26.52
N MET A 200 -6.67 4.08 -26.47
CA MET A 200 -6.69 3.05 -25.43
C MET A 200 -7.20 1.74 -26.01
N LEU A 201 -6.50 0.64 -25.71
CA LEU A 201 -7.01 -0.72 -25.93
C LEU A 201 -7.76 -1.18 -24.68
N VAL A 202 -8.83 -1.92 -24.88
CA VAL A 202 -9.62 -2.55 -23.82
C VAL A 202 -9.96 -3.99 -24.20
N SER A 203 -10.17 -4.83 -23.20
CA SER A 203 -10.83 -6.11 -23.39
C SER A 203 -12.30 -5.95 -23.01
N TYR A 204 -13.20 -6.35 -23.90
CA TYR A 204 -14.64 -6.09 -23.78
C TYR A 204 -15.45 -7.32 -24.19
N ALA A 205 -16.52 -7.58 -23.43
CA ALA A 205 -17.51 -8.60 -23.73
C ALA A 205 -18.92 -8.02 -23.71
N GLU A 206 -19.60 -7.98 -24.86
CA GLU A 206 -21.00 -7.54 -24.95
C GLU A 206 -21.96 -8.59 -24.38
N ARG A 207 -21.70 -9.88 -24.65
CA ARG A 207 -22.54 -11.02 -24.25
C ARG A 207 -21.72 -12.19 -23.67
N GLY A 208 -20.63 -11.88 -22.99
CA GLY A 208 -19.82 -12.84 -22.23
C GLY A 208 -18.55 -13.35 -22.90
N ASP A 209 -18.39 -13.10 -24.21
CA ASP A 209 -17.18 -13.41 -24.99
C ASP A 209 -16.26 -12.18 -25.06
N PHE A 210 -15.05 -12.26 -24.48
CA PHE A 210 -14.13 -11.13 -24.39
C PHE A 210 -13.22 -11.04 -25.62
N GLY A 211 -13.26 -9.91 -26.31
CA GLY A 211 -12.34 -9.55 -27.40
C GLY A 211 -11.47 -8.34 -27.07
N ILE A 212 -10.47 -8.05 -27.90
CA ILE A 212 -9.66 -6.82 -27.87
C ILE A 212 -10.29 -5.76 -28.78
N TYR A 213 -10.55 -4.57 -28.23
CA TYR A 213 -11.16 -3.46 -28.95
C TYR A 213 -10.39 -2.16 -28.72
N TRP A 214 -10.44 -1.26 -29.70
CA TRP A 214 -10.16 0.15 -29.46
C TRP A 214 -11.26 0.77 -28.61
N PHE A 215 -10.91 1.59 -27.63
CA PHE A 215 -11.90 2.32 -26.83
C PHE A 215 -12.33 3.61 -27.53
N ASP A 216 -13.63 3.84 -27.63
CA ASP A 216 -14.21 5.08 -28.16
C ASP A 216 -14.55 6.03 -26.99
N PHE A 217 -13.62 6.93 -26.67
CA PHE A 217 -13.80 7.92 -25.60
C PHE A 217 -14.98 8.87 -25.83
N LYS A 218 -15.31 9.17 -27.10
CA LYS A 218 -16.42 10.09 -27.42
C LYS A 218 -17.75 9.48 -27.00
N ASN A 219 -17.95 8.21 -27.35
CA ASN A 219 -19.19 7.50 -27.05
C ASN A 219 -19.16 6.76 -25.70
N GLY A 220 -17.99 6.63 -25.07
CA GLY A 220 -17.82 5.95 -23.79
C GLY A 220 -18.14 4.46 -23.88
N LYS A 221 -17.63 3.78 -24.90
CA LYS A 221 -17.86 2.34 -25.13
C LYS A 221 -16.73 1.69 -25.92
N ALA A 222 -16.76 0.37 -26.06
CA ALA A 222 -15.92 -0.33 -27.03
C ALA A 222 -16.22 0.15 -28.47
N GLY A 223 -15.16 0.42 -29.21
CA GLY A 223 -15.17 0.88 -30.60
C GLY A 223 -14.85 -0.25 -31.57
N GLU A 224 -13.88 -0.03 -32.46
CA GLU A 224 -13.49 -1.00 -33.48
C GLU A 224 -12.84 -2.26 -32.86
N LEU A 225 -13.24 -3.42 -33.36
CA LEU A 225 -12.66 -4.72 -33.00
C LEU A 225 -11.23 -4.83 -33.54
N VAL A 226 -10.30 -5.25 -32.67
CA VAL A 226 -8.91 -5.57 -33.05
C VAL A 226 -8.78 -7.08 -33.29
N HIS A 227 -9.24 -7.88 -32.33
CA HIS A 227 -9.18 -9.35 -32.38
C HIS A 227 -10.20 -9.94 -31.41
N ASN A 228 -10.92 -10.97 -31.83
CA ASN A 228 -11.78 -11.77 -30.96
C ASN A 228 -11.83 -13.20 -31.50
N ASP A 229 -11.32 -14.15 -30.75
CA ASP A 229 -11.49 -15.58 -31.03
C ASP A 229 -12.64 -16.14 -30.17
N PRO A 230 -13.73 -16.65 -30.77
CA PRO A 230 -14.89 -17.17 -30.01
C PRO A 230 -14.57 -18.34 -29.07
N GLU A 231 -13.42 -18.99 -29.20
CA GLU A 231 -12.98 -20.08 -28.32
C GLU A 231 -12.14 -19.57 -27.13
N TRP A 232 -11.79 -18.28 -27.10
CA TRP A 232 -10.89 -17.68 -26.11
C TRP A 232 -11.48 -16.41 -25.51
N ASN A 233 -11.16 -16.17 -24.24
CA ASN A 233 -11.34 -14.84 -23.68
C ASN A 233 -10.07 -14.03 -23.93
N ASP A 234 -10.11 -13.14 -24.91
CA ASP A 234 -8.99 -12.28 -25.26
C ASP A 234 -8.92 -11.07 -24.32
N HIS A 235 -7.87 -11.02 -23.51
CA HIS A 235 -7.67 -9.94 -22.55
C HIS A 235 -6.20 -9.55 -22.35
N GLN A 236 -5.95 -8.53 -21.52
CA GLN A 236 -4.61 -7.99 -21.25
C GLN A 236 -3.85 -7.53 -22.51
N PRO A 237 -4.42 -6.63 -23.33
CA PRO A 237 -3.72 -6.09 -24.49
C PRO A 237 -2.45 -5.35 -24.04
N ALA A 238 -1.30 -5.75 -24.58
CA ALA A 238 0.01 -5.16 -24.29
C ALA A 238 0.71 -4.76 -25.60
N PRO A 239 0.36 -3.58 -26.17
CA PRO A 239 0.91 -3.16 -27.46
C PRO A 239 2.42 -2.94 -27.39
N ILE A 240 3.11 -3.24 -28.50
CA ILE A 240 4.56 -3.08 -28.63
C ILE A 240 4.89 -1.66 -29.07
N TYR A 241 5.59 -0.92 -28.22
CA TYR A 241 6.12 0.42 -28.51
C TYR A 241 7.26 0.75 -27.54
N VAL A 242 8.07 1.77 -27.84
CA VAL A 242 9.15 2.23 -26.96
C VAL A 242 8.55 2.99 -25.77
N LYS A 243 8.77 2.49 -24.55
CA LYS A 243 8.33 3.14 -23.31
C LYS A 243 9.41 4.08 -22.77
N TYR A 244 9.04 5.33 -22.49
CA TYR A 244 9.89 6.24 -21.73
C TYR A 244 10.08 5.70 -20.31
N ARG A 245 11.30 5.78 -19.78
CA ARG A 245 11.63 5.31 -18.43
C ARG A 245 11.32 6.40 -17.42
N PRO A 246 10.44 6.16 -16.43
CA PRO A 246 10.21 7.10 -15.33
C PRO A 246 11.50 7.37 -14.55
N ARG A 247 11.51 8.46 -13.77
CA ARG A 247 12.59 8.71 -12.80
C ARG A 247 12.67 7.56 -11.80
N TRP A 248 13.87 7.26 -11.30
CA TRP A 248 14.07 6.35 -10.18
C TRP A 248 14.38 7.17 -8.92
N ILE A 249 13.82 6.77 -7.78
CA ILE A 249 13.98 7.46 -6.49
C ILE A 249 15.10 6.78 -5.70
N ASN A 250 15.94 7.54 -4.99
CA ASN A 250 16.96 6.97 -4.11
C ASN A 250 16.30 6.09 -3.03
N THR A 251 16.94 4.96 -2.70
CA THR A 251 16.50 4.05 -1.64
C THR A 251 17.44 4.14 -0.45
N PHE A 252 16.91 4.17 0.77
CA PHE A 252 17.67 4.19 2.02
C PHE A 252 17.65 2.83 2.75
N THR A 253 17.33 1.76 2.01
CA THR A 253 17.35 0.38 2.51
C THR A 253 17.92 -0.55 1.43
N ALA A 254 18.89 -1.39 1.82
CA ALA A 254 19.36 -2.47 0.97
C ALA A 254 18.48 -3.74 1.09
N GLY A 255 17.27 -3.63 1.66
CA GLY A 255 16.31 -4.72 1.81
C GLY A 255 16.20 -5.22 3.26
N LYS A 256 15.76 -6.46 3.44
CA LYS A 256 15.52 -7.09 4.74
C LYS A 256 16.68 -6.83 5.71
N ASN A 257 16.38 -6.27 6.89
CA ASN A 257 17.33 -5.91 7.96
C ASN A 257 18.33 -4.78 7.66
N PHE A 258 18.43 -4.32 6.42
CA PHE A 258 19.48 -3.38 6.01
C PHE A 258 18.96 -1.95 5.90
N GLY A 259 19.55 -1.05 6.67
CA GLY A 259 19.45 0.40 6.48
C GLY A 259 20.59 0.93 5.60
N VAL A 260 20.48 2.20 5.18
CA VAL A 260 21.58 2.97 4.57
C VAL A 260 21.65 4.31 5.30
N THR A 261 22.80 4.61 5.93
CA THR A 261 22.93 5.79 6.80
C THR A 261 22.67 7.09 6.05
N THR A 262 22.00 8.06 6.68
CA THR A 262 21.80 9.38 6.06
C THR A 262 23.06 10.26 6.02
N VAL A 263 24.09 9.95 6.81
CA VAL A 263 25.33 10.74 6.90
C VAL A 263 26.36 10.33 5.83
N THR A 264 26.75 9.06 5.80
CA THR A 264 27.82 8.56 4.90
C THR A 264 27.28 7.69 3.76
N TYR A 265 25.97 7.47 3.70
CA TYR A 265 25.31 6.61 2.71
C TYR A 265 25.93 5.20 2.63
N GLN A 266 26.25 4.61 3.79
CA GLN A 266 26.78 3.26 3.90
C GLN A 266 25.68 2.28 4.33
N PRO A 267 25.52 1.13 3.65
CA PRO A 267 24.61 0.07 4.07
C PRO A 267 25.07 -0.60 5.36
N PHE A 268 24.12 -0.98 6.21
CA PHE A 268 24.39 -1.67 7.46
C PHE A 268 23.27 -2.64 7.83
N ASP A 269 23.62 -3.81 8.37
CA ASP A 269 22.67 -4.81 8.86
C ASP A 269 22.37 -4.58 10.35
N GLN A 270 21.16 -4.15 10.67
CA GLN A 270 20.74 -3.90 12.05
C GLN A 270 20.79 -5.17 12.91
N VAL A 271 20.62 -6.35 12.32
CA VAL A 271 20.47 -7.60 13.07
C VAL A 271 21.80 -8.32 13.18
N LYS A 272 22.41 -8.68 12.05
CA LYS A 272 23.61 -9.54 12.04
C LYS A 272 24.88 -8.80 12.43
N VAL A 273 24.96 -7.49 12.18
CA VAL A 273 26.14 -6.68 12.45
C VAL A 273 25.96 -5.88 13.73
N GLU A 274 24.89 -5.09 13.85
CA GLU A 274 24.66 -4.26 15.05
C GLU A 274 24.12 -5.04 16.25
N GLY A 275 23.58 -6.25 16.03
CA GLY A 275 23.10 -7.13 17.11
C GLY A 275 21.69 -6.81 17.62
N TYR A 276 20.90 -5.99 16.90
CA TYR A 276 19.48 -5.82 17.24
C TYR A 276 18.69 -7.12 16.99
N PRO A 277 17.69 -7.43 17.83
CA PRO A 277 16.93 -8.68 17.70
C PRO A 277 16.04 -8.72 16.44
N HIS A 278 15.70 -7.56 15.88
CA HIS A 278 14.88 -7.40 14.69
C HIS A 278 15.25 -6.07 14.02
N SER A 279 14.94 -5.93 12.73
CA SER A 279 15.00 -4.63 12.06
C SER A 279 14.04 -3.64 12.71
N TRP A 280 14.45 -2.38 12.78
CA TRP A 280 13.68 -1.35 13.46
C TRP A 280 13.74 -0.03 12.69
N ALA A 281 12.72 0.79 12.94
CA ALA A 281 12.46 2.04 12.25
C ALA A 281 11.71 3.00 13.18
N THR A 282 11.41 4.20 12.69
CA THR A 282 10.73 5.24 13.48
C THR A 282 9.50 5.82 12.78
N TRP A 283 8.59 6.36 13.57
CA TRP A 283 7.55 7.24 13.06
C TRP A 283 7.24 8.36 14.05
N ILE A 284 6.73 9.47 13.52
CA ILE A 284 6.37 10.68 14.26
C ILE A 284 5.04 11.24 13.74
N CYS A 285 4.19 11.69 14.67
CA CYS A 285 3.00 12.47 14.40
C CYS A 285 3.14 13.82 15.09
N PHE A 286 2.93 14.91 14.35
CA PHE A 286 3.12 16.26 14.88
C PHE A 286 1.96 16.74 15.76
N ASP A 287 0.73 16.29 15.52
CA ASP A 287 -0.41 16.53 16.41
C ASP A 287 -1.41 15.36 16.35
N THR A 288 -1.40 14.51 17.38
CA THR A 288 -2.31 13.36 17.48
C THR A 288 -3.79 13.75 17.63
N THR A 289 -4.08 14.99 18.01
CA THR A 289 -5.45 15.49 18.22
C THR A 289 -6.02 16.17 16.98
N LEU A 290 -5.16 16.52 16.02
CA LEU A 290 -5.54 17.07 14.72
C LEU A 290 -6.10 15.96 13.82
N THR A 291 -7.37 16.07 13.45
CA THR A 291 -8.10 15.08 12.64
C THR A 291 -9.24 15.74 11.87
N ASP A 292 -9.55 15.24 10.67
CA ASP A 292 -10.76 15.63 9.91
C ASP A 292 -12.00 14.79 10.28
N ILE A 293 -11.82 13.82 11.18
CA ILE A 293 -12.85 12.84 11.53
C ILE A 293 -13.74 13.37 12.67
N PRO A 294 -15.08 13.27 12.56
CA PRO A 294 -16.00 13.74 13.60
C PRO A 294 -16.01 12.85 14.84
N VAL A 295 -16.69 13.32 15.89
CA VAL A 295 -17.10 12.46 17.01
C VAL A 295 -18.21 11.53 16.55
N GLY A 296 -18.08 10.24 16.85
CA GLY A 296 -19.09 9.26 16.48
C GLY A 296 -18.81 7.85 16.98
N PRO A 297 -19.76 6.93 16.75
CA PRO A 297 -19.75 5.60 17.36
C PRO A 297 -18.78 4.62 16.69
N TYR A 298 -18.28 4.93 15.48
CA TYR A 298 -17.42 4.00 14.74
C TYR A 298 -15.97 4.09 15.25
N PRO A 299 -15.23 2.97 15.31
CA PRO A 299 -13.89 2.92 15.93
C PRO A 299 -12.82 3.78 15.24
N HIS A 300 -13.03 4.15 13.97
CA HIS A 300 -12.14 5.07 13.26
C HIS A 300 -12.43 6.55 13.57
N GLN A 301 -13.58 6.83 14.17
CA GLN A 301 -14.02 8.14 14.63
C GLN A 301 -13.52 8.47 16.03
N LYS A 302 -13.67 9.73 16.42
CA LYS A 302 -13.39 10.14 17.78
C LYS A 302 -14.51 9.66 18.69
N ALA A 303 -14.20 8.97 19.78
CA ALA A 303 -15.19 8.61 20.81
C ALA A 303 -15.68 9.86 21.59
N LYS A 304 -14.84 10.89 21.68
CA LYS A 304 -15.10 12.17 22.34
C LYS A 304 -14.17 13.24 21.74
N ASP A 305 -14.51 14.52 21.93
CA ASP A 305 -13.58 15.57 21.54
C ASP A 305 -12.28 15.49 22.34
N THR A 306 -11.19 15.83 21.65
CA THR A 306 -9.84 15.85 22.22
C THR A 306 -9.16 17.15 21.79
N LYS A 307 -8.40 17.71 22.72
CA LYS A 307 -7.44 18.80 22.48
C LYS A 307 -6.07 18.36 22.98
N ARG A 308 -5.05 19.15 22.63
CA ARG A 308 -3.68 18.95 23.13
C ARG A 308 -3.67 18.78 24.65
N GLY A 309 -2.93 17.77 25.10
CA GLY A 309 -2.91 17.32 26.48
C GLY A 309 -3.97 16.29 26.87
N ASP A 310 -5.04 16.08 26.10
CA ASP A 310 -6.05 15.04 26.43
C ASP A 310 -5.60 13.64 26.03
N VAL A 311 -4.85 13.53 24.93
CA VAL A 311 -4.20 12.29 24.51
C VAL A 311 -2.90 12.14 25.29
N LYS A 312 -2.78 11.09 26.10
CA LYS A 312 -1.63 10.88 27.00
C LYS A 312 -0.60 9.91 26.45
N ALA A 313 -1.05 8.99 25.61
CA ALA A 313 -0.22 7.96 25.03
C ALA A 313 -0.84 7.46 23.73
N VAL A 314 -0.08 6.65 23.00
CA VAL A 314 -0.55 5.85 21.89
C VAL A 314 -0.33 4.37 22.18
N ARG A 315 -1.24 3.50 21.72
CA ARG A 315 -1.01 2.05 21.63
C ARG A 315 -0.62 1.71 20.19
N ILE A 316 0.43 0.93 20.04
CA ILE A 316 0.91 0.42 18.75
C ILE A 316 0.58 -1.07 18.69
N VAL A 317 -0.14 -1.47 17.64
CA VAL A 317 -0.67 -2.82 17.50
C VAL A 317 -0.17 -3.44 16.21
N GLU A 318 0.49 -4.59 16.30
CA GLU A 318 0.87 -5.43 15.18
C GLU A 318 -0.28 -6.37 14.81
N GLY A 319 -0.55 -6.52 13.52
CA GLY A 319 -1.46 -7.55 13.04
C GLY A 319 -0.72 -8.86 12.82
N THR A 320 -1.34 -9.98 13.16
CA THR A 320 -0.76 -11.31 12.98
C THR A 320 -1.45 -11.99 11.81
N GLN A 321 -0.68 -12.46 10.82
CA GLN A 321 -1.24 -13.21 9.69
C GLN A 321 -1.95 -14.47 10.21
N CYS A 322 -3.13 -14.76 9.68
CA CYS A 322 -3.85 -16.00 9.98
C CYS A 322 -3.18 -17.16 9.23
N VAL A 323 -2.61 -18.12 9.96
CA VAL A 323 -1.93 -19.30 9.42
C VAL A 323 -2.40 -20.53 10.19
N GLU A 324 -3.22 -21.36 9.54
CA GLU A 324 -3.97 -22.44 10.18
C GLU A 324 -3.79 -23.75 9.39
N PRO A 325 -2.63 -24.42 9.53
CA PRO A 325 -2.29 -25.60 8.72
C PRO A 325 -3.16 -26.82 9.06
N ASP A 326 -3.67 -26.91 10.29
CA ASP A 326 -4.56 -27.98 10.73
C ASP A 326 -6.03 -27.55 10.61
N ALA A 327 -6.66 -27.92 9.50
CA ALA A 327 -8.05 -27.62 9.21
C ALA A 327 -9.05 -28.18 10.23
N SER A 328 -8.66 -29.16 11.06
CA SER A 328 -9.53 -29.68 12.12
C SER A 328 -9.65 -28.73 13.32
N ARG A 329 -8.70 -27.79 13.47
CA ARG A 329 -8.64 -26.84 14.59
C ARG A 329 -9.12 -25.43 14.24
N PHE A 330 -9.39 -25.15 12.96
CA PHE A 330 -9.80 -23.84 12.50
C PHE A 330 -11.13 -23.87 11.75
N LYS A 331 -12.01 -22.90 12.02
CA LYS A 331 -13.31 -22.78 11.34
C LYS A 331 -13.70 -21.33 11.10
N VAL A 332 -13.84 -20.96 9.82
CA VAL A 332 -14.46 -19.68 9.42
C VAL A 332 -15.96 -19.70 9.72
N GLY A 333 -16.50 -18.58 10.21
CA GLY A 333 -17.93 -18.40 10.49
C GLY A 333 -18.41 -19.03 11.81
N ALA A 334 -17.50 -19.50 12.67
CA ALA A 334 -17.86 -20.07 13.98
C ALA A 334 -18.66 -19.08 14.85
N GLY A 335 -18.35 -17.79 14.74
CA GLY A 335 -19.06 -16.69 15.41
C GLY A 335 -20.07 -15.98 14.50
N SER A 336 -20.67 -16.66 13.52
CA SER A 336 -21.62 -16.02 12.59
C SER A 336 -22.86 -15.42 13.26
N HIS A 337 -23.19 -15.90 14.46
CA HIS A 337 -24.23 -15.38 15.34
C HIS A 337 -23.77 -14.19 16.21
N LEU A 338 -22.50 -13.79 16.12
CA LEU A 338 -21.88 -12.68 16.86
C LEU A 338 -21.62 -11.48 15.93
N LEU A 339 -20.92 -10.46 16.45
CA LEU A 339 -20.66 -9.19 15.74
C LEU A 339 -19.90 -9.34 14.42
N GLY A 340 -19.05 -10.37 14.29
CA GLY A 340 -18.23 -10.59 13.10
C GLY A 340 -18.99 -11.15 11.89
N GLY A 341 -20.17 -11.75 12.10
CA GLY A 341 -20.93 -12.39 11.04
C GLY A 341 -20.09 -13.41 10.25
N CYS A 342 -20.16 -13.37 8.92
CA CYS A 342 -19.41 -14.27 8.04
C CYS A 342 -17.88 -14.07 8.10
N ARG A 343 -17.38 -12.94 8.64
CA ARG A 343 -15.95 -12.67 8.82
C ARG A 343 -15.42 -13.08 10.20
N SER A 344 -16.26 -13.66 11.05
CA SER A 344 -15.79 -14.31 12.28
C SER A 344 -15.07 -15.62 11.97
N SER A 345 -14.33 -16.15 12.96
CA SER A 345 -13.71 -17.48 12.88
C SER A 345 -13.59 -18.08 14.28
N SER A 346 -13.02 -19.28 14.39
CA SER A 346 -12.68 -19.90 15.67
C SER A 346 -11.75 -19.02 16.52
N ASN A 347 -11.00 -18.12 15.90
CA ASN A 347 -10.06 -17.23 16.58
C ASN A 347 -10.74 -15.99 17.19
N SER A 348 -11.89 -15.56 16.65
CA SER A 348 -12.55 -14.31 17.05
C SER A 348 -14.03 -14.29 16.66
N GLY A 349 -14.89 -13.87 17.60
CA GLY A 349 -16.30 -13.58 17.35
C GLY A 349 -16.57 -12.26 16.62
N THR A 350 -15.51 -11.53 16.24
CA THR A 350 -15.58 -10.23 15.55
C THR A 350 -14.88 -10.33 14.18
N ALA A 351 -14.93 -9.25 13.38
CA ALA A 351 -14.16 -9.16 12.14
C ALA A 351 -12.66 -8.85 12.36
N PHE A 352 -12.23 -8.66 13.61
CA PHE A 352 -10.81 -8.45 13.94
C PHE A 352 -10.12 -9.80 14.09
N GLN A 353 -9.15 -10.07 13.21
CA GLN A 353 -8.22 -11.18 13.32
C GLN A 353 -7.19 -10.98 14.45
N GLN A 354 -6.39 -12.02 14.71
CA GLN A 354 -5.32 -12.07 15.68
C GLN A 354 -4.36 -10.87 15.53
N ARG A 355 -3.95 -10.31 16.66
CA ARG A 355 -3.09 -9.14 16.75
C ARG A 355 -2.41 -9.11 18.11
N ARG A 356 -1.30 -8.38 18.20
CA ARG A 356 -0.53 -8.23 19.44
C ARG A 356 -0.10 -6.79 19.64
N ILE A 357 0.17 -6.42 20.89
CA ILE A 357 0.67 -5.08 21.23
C ILE A 357 2.18 -5.07 20.92
N ILE A 358 2.62 -4.13 20.07
CA ILE A 358 4.06 -3.82 19.92
C ILE A 358 4.52 -3.08 21.17
N GLY A 359 3.77 -2.04 21.56
CA GLY A 359 4.11 -1.24 22.72
C GLY A 359 3.19 -0.04 22.89
N TYR A 360 3.57 0.80 23.85
CA TYR A 360 2.94 2.08 24.13
C TYR A 360 4.01 3.16 24.05
N GLN A 361 3.64 4.35 23.58
CA GLN A 361 4.50 5.52 23.61
C GLN A 361 3.74 6.70 24.21
N TYR A 362 4.41 7.49 25.05
CA TYR A 362 3.80 8.69 25.63
C TYR A 362 3.59 9.77 24.56
N VAL A 363 2.59 10.63 24.76
CA VAL A 363 2.31 11.78 23.88
C VAL A 363 2.67 13.06 24.64
N GLU A 364 3.39 13.95 23.98
CA GLU A 364 3.78 15.25 24.52
C GLU A 364 2.54 16.12 24.79
N ASP A 365 2.67 17.15 25.64
CA ASP A 365 1.55 18.04 25.99
C ASP A 365 1.00 18.86 24.79
N ASP A 366 1.80 19.05 23.74
CA ASP A 366 1.43 19.68 22.48
C ASP A 366 0.73 18.72 21.50
N GLY A 367 0.52 17.46 21.92
CA GLY A 367 -0.11 16.41 21.14
C GLY A 367 0.85 15.65 20.22
N SER A 368 2.14 16.02 20.18
CA SER A 368 3.12 15.36 19.31
C SER A 368 3.67 14.07 19.93
N VAL A 369 4.09 13.12 19.07
CA VAL A 369 4.66 11.84 19.52
C VAL A 369 5.65 11.30 18.49
N VAL A 370 6.75 10.73 18.96
CA VAL A 370 7.74 10.00 18.17
C VAL A 370 8.12 8.70 18.86
N THR A 371 8.37 7.64 18.09
CA THR A 371 8.83 6.36 18.64
C THR A 371 9.70 5.60 17.64
N SER A 372 10.55 4.74 18.18
CA SER A 372 11.15 3.61 17.48
C SER A 372 10.28 2.36 17.68
N GLN A 373 10.20 1.49 16.68
CA GLN A 373 9.48 0.21 16.74
C GLN A 373 10.03 -0.78 15.70
N THR A 374 9.44 -1.97 15.62
CA THR A 374 9.76 -2.96 14.59
C THR A 374 9.48 -2.44 13.17
N ALA A 375 10.41 -2.73 12.26
CA ALA A 375 10.27 -2.53 10.81
C ALA A 375 9.74 -3.81 10.14
N ASP A 376 9.41 -3.74 8.85
CA ASP A 376 8.94 -4.84 8.01
C ASP A 376 7.79 -5.64 8.66
N THR A 377 6.93 -4.94 9.40
CA THR A 377 5.84 -5.51 10.22
C THR A 377 4.54 -4.72 9.97
N PRO A 378 3.39 -5.37 9.72
CA PRO A 378 2.08 -4.69 9.66
C PRO A 378 1.67 -4.14 11.02
N TYR A 379 1.44 -2.83 11.12
CA TYR A 379 0.99 -2.22 12.36
C TYR A 379 -0.03 -1.11 12.17
N TYR A 380 -0.71 -0.74 13.26
CA TYR A 380 -1.51 0.47 13.34
C TYR A 380 -1.47 1.09 14.75
N ILE A 381 -2.05 2.28 14.89
CA ILE A 381 -1.94 3.11 16.10
C ILE A 381 -3.33 3.45 16.65
N GLN A 382 -3.45 3.56 17.98
CA GLN A 382 -4.60 4.09 18.70
C GLN A 382 -4.17 5.24 19.61
N ASN A 383 -4.86 6.38 19.53
CA ASN A 383 -4.68 7.48 20.48
C ASN A 383 -5.39 7.13 21.79
N LEU A 384 -4.74 7.35 22.94
CA LEU A 384 -5.25 6.97 24.26
C LEU A 384 -5.49 8.17 25.17
N ASP A 385 -6.60 8.16 25.89
CA ASP A 385 -6.87 9.15 26.93
C ASP A 385 -6.15 8.86 28.26
N GLU A 386 -6.41 9.69 29.28
CA GLU A 386 -5.86 9.56 30.64
C GLU A 386 -6.16 8.22 31.33
N ARG A 387 -7.16 7.46 30.84
CA ARG A 387 -7.52 6.14 31.38
C ARG A 387 -6.90 5.00 30.57
N GLY A 388 -6.05 5.31 29.58
CA GLY A 388 -5.43 4.32 28.70
C GLY A 388 -6.40 3.71 27.67
N MET A 389 -7.55 4.34 27.44
CA MET A 389 -8.57 3.86 26.50
C MET A 389 -8.45 4.55 25.15
N ALA A 390 -8.70 3.79 24.07
CA ALA A 390 -8.60 4.31 22.71
C ALA A 390 -9.71 5.35 22.44
N VAL A 391 -9.33 6.57 22.07
CA VAL A 391 -10.27 7.63 21.65
C VAL A 391 -10.46 7.66 20.14
N GLN A 392 -9.49 7.17 19.37
CA GLN A 392 -9.57 7.00 17.91
C GLN A 392 -8.61 5.88 17.47
N THR A 393 -9.02 5.06 16.50
CA THR A 393 -8.19 3.96 15.95
C THR A 393 -7.93 4.14 14.46
N ALA A 394 -6.66 4.13 14.03
CA ALA A 394 -6.30 4.13 12.62
C ALA A 394 -6.47 2.72 12.00
N LEU A 395 -7.60 2.43 11.36
CA LEU A 395 -7.89 1.09 10.82
C LEU A 395 -7.29 0.84 9.42
N VAL A 396 -5.96 0.85 9.35
CA VAL A 396 -5.13 0.62 8.14
C VAL A 396 -3.87 -0.13 8.55
N TRP A 397 -3.29 -0.94 7.68
CA TRP A 397 -1.97 -1.54 7.92
C TRP A 397 -0.87 -0.62 7.39
N ALA A 398 -0.15 0.01 8.31
CA ALA A 398 1.11 0.70 8.04
C ALA A 398 2.29 -0.28 8.14
N TYR A 399 3.42 0.12 7.57
CA TYR A 399 4.71 -0.55 7.71
C TYR A 399 5.83 0.47 7.54
N LEU A 400 7.01 0.12 8.04
CA LEU A 400 8.24 0.90 7.93
C LEU A 400 9.34 -0.01 7.41
N ARG A 401 10.17 0.47 6.49
CA ARG A 401 11.38 -0.26 6.06
C ARG A 401 12.50 -0.09 7.11
N PRO A 402 13.52 -0.97 7.14
CA PRO A 402 14.63 -0.85 8.11
C PRO A 402 15.28 0.54 8.06
N TYR A 403 15.59 1.10 9.23
CA TYR A 403 16.15 2.44 9.43
C TYR A 403 15.26 3.63 8.99
N HIS A 404 14.16 3.40 8.28
CA HIS A 404 13.33 4.49 7.79
C HIS A 404 12.63 5.25 8.93
N GLY A 405 12.25 6.49 8.63
CA GLY A 405 11.42 7.33 9.45
C GLY A 405 10.18 7.77 8.67
N ARG A 406 9.01 7.79 9.31
CA ARG A 406 7.78 8.31 8.68
C ARG A 406 7.13 9.43 9.48
N ILE A 407 6.71 10.48 8.78
CA ILE A 407 6.06 11.65 9.37
C ILE A 407 4.57 11.75 8.95
N CYS A 408 3.74 12.32 9.82
CA CYS A 408 2.41 12.84 9.47
C CYS A 408 2.09 14.11 10.27
N SER A 409 1.27 15.00 9.69
CA SER A 409 0.82 16.21 10.40
C SER A 409 -0.15 15.88 11.53
N GLY A 410 -1.11 14.99 11.31
CA GLY A 410 -2.04 14.56 12.35
C GLY A 410 -2.71 13.22 12.10
N CYS A 411 -3.65 12.87 12.98
CA CYS A 411 -4.41 11.63 12.90
C CYS A 411 -5.49 11.73 11.82
N HIS A 412 -5.21 11.22 10.62
CA HIS A 412 -6.12 11.37 9.47
C HIS A 412 -6.46 12.84 9.18
N ASP A 413 -5.48 13.75 9.27
CA ASP A 413 -5.70 15.18 9.02
C ASP A 413 -5.76 15.53 7.52
N GLY A 414 -5.38 14.59 6.66
CA GLY A 414 -5.32 14.74 5.21
C GLY A 414 -3.92 15.01 4.64
N SER A 415 -2.87 15.20 5.47
CA SER A 415 -1.48 15.45 5.03
C SER A 415 -0.91 14.39 4.08
N TYR A 416 -1.28 13.13 4.27
CA TYR A 416 -0.91 12.03 3.38
C TYR A 416 -1.98 11.70 2.32
N ARG A 417 -3.04 12.51 2.19
CA ARG A 417 -4.17 12.26 1.28
C ARG A 417 -4.43 13.42 0.31
N GLY A 418 -4.93 14.54 0.81
CA GLY A 418 -5.53 15.59 -0.01
C GLY A 418 -5.27 17.01 0.48
N ARG A 419 -4.43 17.15 1.51
CA ARG A 419 -4.09 18.43 2.11
C ARG A 419 -2.58 18.56 2.17
N ALA A 420 -2.09 19.79 2.07
CA ALA A 420 -0.68 20.07 2.33
C ALA A 420 -0.35 19.82 3.80
N PHE A 421 0.91 19.50 4.07
CA PHE A 421 1.42 19.45 5.44
C PHE A 421 1.23 20.80 6.13
N GLN A 422 0.78 20.77 7.38
CA GLN A 422 0.67 21.97 8.19
C GLN A 422 2.04 22.31 8.78
N ASN A 423 2.39 23.59 8.80
CA ASN A 423 3.59 24.05 9.48
C ASN A 423 3.37 23.95 11.00
N GLN A 424 4.08 23.02 11.64
CA GLN A 424 3.95 22.73 13.06
C GLN A 424 5.34 22.58 13.68
N HIS A 425 5.55 23.25 14.81
CA HIS A 425 6.76 23.14 15.61
C HIS A 425 6.48 22.23 16.81
N ALA A 426 6.81 20.95 16.67
CA ALA A 426 6.44 19.89 17.60
C ALA A 426 7.58 19.54 18.58
N LYS A 427 7.25 19.27 19.85
CA LYS A 427 8.21 18.80 20.86
C LYS A 427 8.87 17.48 20.48
N ALA A 428 8.09 16.54 19.95
CA ALA A 428 8.58 15.23 19.51
C ALA A 428 9.73 15.32 18.48
N LEU A 429 9.83 16.42 17.72
CA LEU A 429 10.93 16.62 16.77
C LEU A 429 12.30 16.62 17.47
N TYR A 430 12.37 17.14 18.69
CA TYR A 430 13.59 17.22 19.49
C TYR A 430 13.95 15.91 20.20
N ASN A 431 13.01 14.96 20.25
CA ASN A 431 13.24 13.64 20.84
C ASN A 431 13.51 12.56 19.77
N TRP A 432 13.69 12.95 18.51
CA TRP A 432 13.81 11.98 17.42
C TRP A 432 15.25 11.53 17.18
N TRP A 433 16.14 12.46 16.84
CA TRP A 433 17.55 12.18 16.62
C TRP A 433 18.38 13.43 16.98
N TYR A 434 19.17 13.34 18.04
CA TYR A 434 19.92 14.47 18.61
C TYR A 434 21.39 14.12 18.93
N ASP A 435 21.82 12.89 18.66
CA ASP A 435 23.16 12.36 18.92
C ASP A 435 23.81 11.99 17.59
N ASP A 436 25.09 12.31 17.40
CA ASP A 436 25.81 12.09 16.13
C ASP A 436 26.42 10.69 16.02
N ARG A 437 26.45 9.93 17.13
CA ARG A 437 26.88 8.53 17.21
C ARG A 437 25.73 7.59 16.86
#